data_AF-T1A1J9-F1
#
_entry.id   AF-T1A1J9-F1
#
_cell.length_a   1.000
_cell.length_b   1.000
_cell.length_c   1.000
_cell.angle_alpha   90.00
_cell.angle_beta   90.00
_cell.angle_gamma   90.00
#
_symmetry.space_group_name_H-M   'P 1'
#
loop_
_entity.id
_entity.type
_entity.pdbx_description
1 polymer ?
#
loop_
_entity_poly.entity_id
_entity_poly.type
_entity_poly.pdbx_seq_one_letter_code
_entity_poly.pdbx_strand_id
1 'polypeptide(L)'
;SGTKRRRNTHLQQELRISTPKSWRLRGLAGIFYEDYKIYDLTQWMYKTVPSCSPTGLTSNCFLPIQPWPGSPYTGVQNGNVAFIDDTVRTFIQKAAYTSISYDIVPHKLTITGGIRYFDMYERELGGDVSSFGCKQFVATTYFGSCLTATGTNFANQNPNSFVETGKRGRANLTWHVIPGVMLYY
;
A
#
# COMPACT_ATOMS: atom_id res chain seq x y z
N SER A 1 -18.17 -11.39 16.61
CA SER A 1 -16.94 -12.09 16.20
C SER A 1 -16.44 -11.48 14.90
N GLY A 2 -15.16 -11.57 14.54
CA GLY A 2 -14.66 -11.03 13.27
C GLY A 2 -13.40 -11.75 12.81
N THR A 3 -13.20 -11.79 11.50
CA THR A 3 -12.02 -12.40 10.87
C THR A 3 -11.22 -11.31 10.18
N LYS A 4 -9.89 -11.34 10.38
CA LYS A 4 -8.97 -10.41 9.75
C LYS A 4 -7.87 -11.19 9.05
N ARG A 5 -7.63 -10.85 7.78
CA ARG A 5 -6.60 -11.45 6.96
C ARG A 5 -5.80 -10.34 6.28
N ARG A 6 -4.49 -10.35 6.50
CA ARG A 6 -3.56 -9.47 5.82
C ARG A 6 -2.60 -10.28 4.97
N ARG A 7 -2.29 -9.78 3.78
CA ARG A 7 -1.28 -10.33 2.89
C ARG A 7 -0.51 -9.18 2.27
N ASN A 8 0.81 -9.31 2.21
CA ASN A 8 1.66 -8.33 1.55
C ASN A 8 2.45 -9.00 0.43
N THR A 9 2.68 -8.28 -0.67
CA THR A 9 3.64 -8.67 -1.71
C THR A 9 4.65 -7.55 -1.87
N HIS A 10 5.94 -7.88 -1.83
CA HIS A 10 7.02 -6.90 -1.85
C HIS A 10 8.11 -7.38 -2.80
N LEU A 11 8.43 -6.56 -3.80
CA LEU A 11 9.55 -6.75 -4.70
C LEU A 11 10.39 -5.49 -4.69
N GLN A 12 11.68 -5.65 -4.40
CA GLN A 12 12.64 -4.56 -4.35
C GLN A 12 13.88 -4.94 -5.16
N GLN A 13 14.31 -4.03 -6.03
CA GLN A 13 15.48 -4.21 -6.89
C GLN A 13 16.31 -2.94 -6.92
N GLU A 14 17.62 -3.11 -6.89
CA GLU A 14 18.55 -2.00 -6.95
C GLU A 14 19.81 -2.38 -7.72
N LEU A 15 20.20 -1.51 -8.65
CA LEU A 15 21.46 -1.62 -9.35
C LEU A 15 22.36 -0.48 -8.92
N ARG A 16 23.59 -0.81 -8.49
CA ARG A 16 24.57 0.15 -8.01
C ARG A 16 25.89 -0.02 -8.74
N ILE A 17 26.50 1.11 -9.11
CA ILE A 17 27.84 1.16 -9.70
C ILE A 17 28.66 2.18 -8.90
N SER A 18 29.87 1.80 -8.51
CA SER A 18 30.77 2.65 -7.75
C SER A 18 32.20 2.56 -8.26
N THR A 19 32.92 3.68 -8.22
CA THR A 19 34.36 3.72 -8.50
C THR A 19 35.16 3.07 -7.35
N PRO A 20 36.42 2.64 -7.59
CA PRO A 20 37.30 2.13 -6.55
C PRO A 20 37.47 3.09 -5.37
N LYS A 21 37.56 2.53 -4.15
CA LYS A 21 37.72 3.32 -2.92
C LYS A 21 39.05 4.06 -2.81
N SER A 22 40.08 3.62 -3.54
CA SER A 22 41.42 4.23 -3.53
C SER A 22 41.50 5.56 -4.30
N TRP A 23 40.48 5.89 -5.09
CA TRP A 23 40.49 7.12 -5.87
C TRP A 23 40.19 8.34 -5.00
N ARG A 24 40.87 9.46 -5.25
CA ARG A 24 40.57 10.75 -4.60
C ARG A 24 39.20 11.30 -5.01
N LEU A 25 38.77 11.01 -6.25
CA LEU A 25 37.42 11.27 -6.73
C LEU A 25 36.65 9.96 -6.79
N ARG A 26 35.57 9.86 -6.02
CA ARG A 26 34.72 8.67 -5.97
C ARG A 26 33.32 9.00 -6.44
N GLY A 27 32.77 8.14 -7.28
CA GLY A 27 31.39 8.19 -7.75
C GLY A 27 30.60 6.97 -7.28
N LEU A 28 29.32 7.19 -6.98
CA LEU A 28 28.31 6.17 -6.78
C LEU A 28 27.08 6.58 -7.58
N ALA A 29 26.58 5.71 -8.43
CA ALA A 29 25.29 5.90 -9.10
C ALA A 29 24.44 4.64 -8.97
N GLY A 30 23.13 4.81 -9.04
CA GLY A 30 22.23 3.67 -9.04
C GLY A 30 20.81 4.01 -9.42
N ILE A 31 20.06 2.95 -9.68
CA ILE A 31 18.63 2.97 -9.92
C ILE A 31 17.95 2.02 -8.96
N PHE A 32 16.74 2.38 -8.56
CA PHE A 32 15.95 1.69 -7.55
C PHE A 32 14.53 1.49 -8.07
N TYR A 33 14.00 0.29 -7.89
CA TYR A 33 12.63 -0.07 -8.19
C TYR A 33 12.02 -0.84 -7.02
N GLU A 34 10.80 -0.48 -6.65
CA GLU A 34 10.00 -1.18 -5.65
C GLU A 34 8.55 -1.29 -6.11
N ASP A 35 7.96 -2.47 -5.92
CA ASP A 35 6.51 -2.71 -6.01
C ASP A 35 6.05 -3.37 -4.70
N TYR A 36 5.29 -2.62 -3.92
CA TYR A 36 4.75 -3.04 -2.63
C TYR A 36 3.22 -2.99 -2.64
N LYS A 37 2.58 -4.11 -2.34
CA LYS A 37 1.12 -4.19 -2.21
C LYS A 37 0.72 -4.74 -0.85
N ILE A 38 -0.23 -4.07 -0.22
CA ILE A 38 -0.82 -4.46 1.06
C ILE A 38 -2.28 -4.79 0.80
N TYR A 39 -2.68 -6.01 1.12
CA TYR A 39 -4.06 -6.48 1.07
C TYR A 39 -4.58 -6.59 2.50
N ASP A 40 -5.70 -5.93 2.81
CA ASP A 40 -6.39 -6.04 4.08
C ASP A 40 -7.85 -6.46 3.83
N LEU A 41 -8.21 -7.62 4.37
CA LEU A 41 -9.58 -8.11 4.42
C LEU A 41 -9.99 -8.24 5.88
N THR A 42 -10.97 -7.45 6.29
CA THR A 42 -11.60 -7.57 7.60
C THR A 42 -13.10 -7.81 7.43
N GLN A 43 -13.63 -8.82 8.11
CA GLN A 43 -15.04 -9.17 8.08
C GLN A 43 -15.59 -9.14 9.50
N TRP A 44 -16.63 -8.36 9.71
CA TRP A 44 -17.30 -8.26 10.99
C TRP A 44 -18.58 -9.09 10.99
N MET A 45 -18.63 -10.05 11.90
CA MET A 45 -19.75 -10.98 12.08
C MET A 45 -20.53 -10.62 13.33
N TYR A 46 -21.39 -9.60 13.21
CA TYR A 46 -22.28 -9.14 14.28
C TYR A 46 -23.77 -9.16 13.88
N LYS A 47 -24.14 -9.73 12.72
CA LYS A 47 -25.58 -9.88 12.41
C LYS A 47 -26.25 -10.77 13.45
N THR A 48 -27.30 -10.23 14.07
CA THR A 48 -28.20 -10.96 14.97
C THR A 48 -29.49 -11.39 14.28
N VAL A 49 -29.82 -10.76 13.15
CA VAL A 49 -30.96 -11.11 12.30
C VAL A 49 -30.52 -12.20 11.32
N PRO A 50 -31.33 -13.26 11.13
CA PRO A 50 -31.01 -14.37 10.24
C PRO A 50 -30.91 -13.96 8.77
N SER A 51 -30.21 -14.78 7.99
CA SER A 51 -30.11 -14.63 6.54
C SER A 51 -31.35 -15.13 5.81
N CYS A 52 -31.67 -14.51 4.68
CA CYS A 52 -32.74 -14.99 3.83
C CYS A 52 -32.35 -16.33 3.17
N SER A 53 -33.28 -17.28 3.09
CA SER A 53 -33.04 -18.59 2.50
C SER A 53 -34.28 -19.13 1.77
N PRO A 54 -34.13 -19.84 0.63
CA PRO A 54 -35.24 -20.50 -0.05
C PRO A 54 -36.01 -21.52 0.83
N THR A 55 -35.31 -22.13 1.79
CA THR A 55 -35.88 -23.12 2.72
C THR A 55 -36.11 -22.57 4.12
N GLY A 56 -35.90 -21.26 4.31
CA GLY A 56 -35.97 -20.60 5.62
C GLY A 56 -36.78 -19.32 5.57
N LEU A 57 -36.30 -18.29 6.26
CA LEU A 57 -36.97 -17.00 6.28
C LEU A 57 -36.86 -16.30 4.92
N THR A 58 -38.00 -15.83 4.43
CA THR A 58 -38.10 -15.04 3.20
C THR A 58 -38.38 -13.57 3.50
N SER A 59 -38.73 -13.21 4.75
CA SER A 59 -38.93 -11.83 5.20
C SER A 59 -38.30 -11.63 6.58
N ASN A 60 -38.09 -10.37 6.96
CA ASN A 60 -37.36 -9.97 8.17
C ASN A 60 -35.98 -10.62 8.30
N CYS A 61 -35.30 -10.78 7.16
CA CYS A 61 -34.01 -11.43 7.02
C CYS A 61 -33.04 -10.54 6.23
N PHE A 62 -31.73 -10.81 6.30
CA PHE A 62 -30.73 -10.10 5.48
C PHE A 62 -30.26 -10.95 4.31
N LEU A 63 -30.15 -10.32 3.13
CA LEU A 63 -29.36 -10.90 2.04
C LEU A 63 -27.86 -10.86 2.40
N PRO A 64 -27.07 -11.85 1.93
CA PRO A 64 -25.63 -11.82 2.11
C PRO A 64 -25.01 -10.66 1.31
N ILE A 65 -23.92 -10.10 1.81
CA ILE A 65 -23.14 -9.06 1.11
C ILE A 65 -21.97 -9.68 0.35
N GLN A 66 -21.31 -8.88 -0.49
CA GLN A 66 -20.08 -9.23 -1.18
C GLN A 66 -19.23 -7.96 -1.36
N PRO A 67 -17.90 -8.06 -1.52
CA PRO A 67 -17.07 -6.91 -1.82
C PRO A 67 -17.47 -6.22 -3.12
N TRP A 68 -17.04 -4.96 -3.30
CA TRP A 68 -17.27 -4.22 -4.53
C TRP A 68 -16.60 -4.92 -5.73
N PRO A 69 -17.17 -4.80 -6.94
CA PRO A 69 -16.50 -5.24 -8.16
C PRO A 69 -15.09 -4.64 -8.27
N GLY A 70 -14.08 -5.48 -8.52
CA GLY A 70 -12.67 -5.07 -8.61
C GLY A 70 -11.93 -5.02 -7.27
N SER A 71 -12.57 -5.38 -6.15
CA SER A 71 -11.87 -5.57 -4.87
C SER A 71 -11.01 -6.85 -4.88
N PRO A 72 -9.97 -6.95 -4.04
CA PRO A 72 -9.06 -8.09 -4.01
C PRO A 72 -9.71 -9.44 -3.66
N TYR A 73 -10.67 -9.44 -2.75
CA TYR A 73 -11.46 -10.61 -2.39
C TYR A 73 -12.72 -10.66 -3.25
N THR A 74 -13.09 -11.87 -3.67
CA THR A 74 -14.29 -12.10 -4.48
C THR A 74 -15.21 -13.10 -3.81
N GLY A 75 -16.50 -12.95 -4.05
CA GLY A 75 -17.51 -13.91 -3.64
C GLY A 75 -18.43 -13.42 -2.52
N VAL A 76 -19.57 -14.11 -2.47
CA VAL A 76 -20.64 -13.89 -1.50
C VAL A 76 -20.21 -14.36 -0.13
N GLN A 77 -20.58 -13.56 0.86
CA GLN A 77 -20.05 -13.68 2.20
C GLN A 77 -20.97 -14.54 3.06
N ASN A 78 -20.41 -15.11 4.12
CA ASN A 78 -21.23 -15.83 5.09
C ASN A 78 -22.37 -14.92 5.59
N GLY A 79 -23.55 -15.51 5.79
CA GLY A 79 -24.75 -14.80 6.22
C GLY A 79 -24.57 -13.90 7.45
N ASN A 80 -23.68 -14.29 8.38
CA ASN A 80 -23.39 -13.56 9.62
C ASN A 80 -22.53 -12.31 9.42
N VAL A 81 -21.89 -12.14 8.27
CA VAL A 81 -21.03 -10.98 7.97
C VAL A 81 -21.91 -9.75 7.70
N ALA A 82 -21.79 -8.77 8.58
CA ALA A 82 -22.55 -7.52 8.57
C ALA A 82 -21.82 -6.38 7.86
N PHE A 83 -20.49 -6.40 7.92
CA PHE A 83 -19.62 -5.37 7.38
C PHE A 83 -18.30 -5.99 6.93
N ILE A 84 -17.72 -5.46 5.85
CA ILE A 84 -16.46 -5.93 5.27
C ILE A 84 -15.65 -4.73 4.84
N ASP A 85 -14.37 -4.76 5.16
CA ASP A 85 -13.35 -3.93 4.53
C ASP A 85 -12.49 -4.85 3.69
N ASP A 86 -12.47 -4.64 2.38
CA ASP A 86 -11.60 -5.36 1.46
C ASP A 86 -10.85 -4.35 0.61
N THR A 87 -9.58 -4.14 0.93
CA THR A 87 -8.78 -3.06 0.35
C THR A 87 -7.43 -3.57 -0.13
N VAL A 88 -6.93 -2.95 -1.20
CA VAL A 88 -5.54 -3.08 -1.62
C VAL A 88 -4.91 -1.70 -1.78
N ARG A 89 -3.76 -1.53 -1.14
CA ARG A 89 -2.88 -0.37 -1.32
C ARG A 89 -1.66 -0.80 -2.12
N THR A 90 -1.37 -0.07 -3.19
CA THR A 90 -0.22 -0.30 -4.07
C THR A 90 0.71 0.90 -3.98
N PHE A 91 1.98 0.65 -3.69
CA PHE A 91 3.06 1.62 -3.68
C PHE A 91 4.11 1.16 -4.69
N ILE A 92 4.36 1.96 -5.74
CA ILE A 92 5.41 1.70 -6.71
C ILE A 92 6.40 2.85 -6.65
N GLN A 93 7.65 2.57 -6.30
CA GLN A 93 8.69 3.58 -6.25
C GLN A 93 9.75 3.31 -7.31
N LYS A 94 10.08 4.35 -8.07
CA LYS A 94 11.20 4.39 -8.99
C LYS A 94 12.12 5.52 -8.57
N ALA A 95 13.42 5.28 -8.53
CA ALA A 95 14.37 6.35 -8.27
C ALA A 95 15.68 6.15 -9.02
N ALA A 96 16.32 7.27 -9.36
CA ALA A 96 17.68 7.31 -9.84
C ALA A 96 18.47 8.25 -8.93
N TYR A 97 19.70 7.86 -8.60
CA TYR A 97 20.53 8.66 -7.72
C TYR A 97 22.00 8.62 -8.15
N THR A 98 22.69 9.71 -7.85
CA THR A 98 24.14 9.82 -8.02
C THR A 98 24.74 10.56 -6.84
N SER A 99 25.95 10.20 -6.46
CA SER A 99 26.71 10.80 -5.39
C SER A 99 28.18 10.83 -5.78
N ILE A 100 28.83 11.97 -5.53
CA ILE A 100 30.23 12.19 -5.79
C ILE A 100 30.90 12.57 -4.46
N SER A 101 32.04 11.97 -4.18
CA SER A 101 32.90 12.33 -3.05
C SER A 101 34.28 12.71 -3.56
N TYR A 102 34.84 13.78 -3.00
CA TYR A 102 36.19 14.23 -3.32
C TYR A 102 37.01 14.44 -2.05
N ASP A 103 38.21 13.87 -2.02
CA ASP A 103 39.18 14.06 -0.93
C ASP A 103 40.02 15.32 -1.17
N ILE A 104 39.59 16.41 -0.54
CA ILE A 104 40.32 17.69 -0.51
C ILE A 104 41.72 17.46 0.07
N VAL A 105 41.78 16.80 1.23
CA VAL A 105 43.02 16.30 1.83
C VAL A 105 42.93 14.77 1.89
N PRO A 106 43.87 14.02 1.28
CA PRO A 106 43.80 12.56 1.21
C PRO A 106 43.56 11.94 2.58
N HIS A 107 42.50 11.14 2.69
CA HIS A 107 42.11 10.42 3.91
C HIS A 107 41.83 11.29 5.15
N LYS A 108 41.77 12.62 5.01
CA LYS A 108 41.52 13.55 6.12
C LYS A 108 40.28 14.39 5.89
N LEU A 109 40.11 15.00 4.73
CA LEU A 109 39.02 15.93 4.46
C LEU A 109 38.31 15.54 3.17
N THR A 110 37.05 15.12 3.29
CA THR A 110 36.23 14.66 2.16
C THR A 110 34.95 15.46 2.09
N ILE A 111 34.66 16.01 0.92
CA ILE A 111 33.34 16.59 0.60
C ILE A 111 32.55 15.57 -0.21
N THR A 112 31.27 15.41 0.11
CA THR A 112 30.34 14.53 -0.62
C THR A 112 29.09 15.28 -1.00
N GLY A 113 28.73 15.22 -2.27
CA GLY A 113 27.46 15.70 -2.80
C GLY A 113 26.66 14.56 -3.41
N GLY A 114 25.35 14.68 -3.47
CA GLY A 114 24.51 13.74 -4.20
C GLY A 114 23.11 14.26 -4.45
N ILE A 115 22.45 13.65 -5.43
CA ILE A 115 21.08 13.93 -5.78
C ILE A 115 20.34 12.62 -6.02
N ARG A 116 19.07 12.59 -5.65
CA ARG A 116 18.11 11.52 -5.93
C ARG A 116 16.89 12.13 -6.60
N TYR A 117 16.53 11.61 -7.76
CA TYR A 117 15.22 11.81 -8.37
C TYR A 117 14.33 10.61 -8.06
N PHE A 118 13.07 10.85 -7.73
CA PHE A 118 12.12 9.79 -7.45
C PHE A 118 10.75 10.06 -8.10
N ASP A 119 10.06 8.97 -8.37
CA ASP A 119 8.68 8.87 -8.83
C ASP A 119 8.01 7.81 -7.95
N MET A 120 6.98 8.21 -7.22
CA MET A 120 6.23 7.38 -6.29
C MET A 120 4.77 7.36 -6.74
N TYR A 121 4.30 6.19 -7.14
CA TYR A 121 2.91 5.95 -7.47
C TYR A 121 2.21 5.26 -6.30
N GLU A 122 1.09 5.83 -5.87
CA GLU A 122 0.22 5.26 -4.86
C GLU A 122 -1.17 5.03 -5.43
N ARG A 123 -1.79 3.91 -5.07
CA ARG A 123 -3.19 3.60 -5.43
C ARG A 123 -3.87 2.82 -4.32
N GLU A 124 -5.13 3.14 -4.08
CA GLU A 124 -6.00 2.37 -3.20
C GLU A 124 -7.26 1.91 -3.96
N LEU A 125 -7.60 0.62 -3.85
CA LEU A 125 -8.78 0.01 -4.46
C LEU A 125 -9.53 -0.86 -3.44
N GLY A 126 -10.77 -1.20 -3.80
CA GLY A 126 -11.69 -1.96 -2.95
C GLY A 126 -12.58 -1.03 -2.15
N GLY A 127 -12.75 -1.30 -0.87
CA GLY A 127 -13.43 -0.42 0.07
C GLY A 127 -14.27 -1.18 1.08
N ASP A 128 -15.27 -0.48 1.62
CA ASP A 128 -16.14 -1.01 2.66
C ASP A 128 -17.53 -1.37 2.12
N VAL A 129 -18.10 -2.47 2.61
CA VAL A 129 -19.45 -2.92 2.28
C VAL A 129 -20.19 -3.30 3.55
N SER A 130 -21.37 -2.73 3.72
CA SER A 130 -22.28 -2.93 4.82
C SER A 130 -23.60 -3.54 4.37
N SER A 131 -24.13 -4.40 5.23
CA SER A 131 -25.41 -5.06 5.06
C SER A 131 -26.63 -4.21 5.44
N PHE A 132 -26.48 -2.99 5.96
CA PHE A 132 -27.62 -2.21 6.48
C PHE A 132 -28.74 -1.98 5.45
N GLY A 133 -28.40 -1.80 4.17
CA GLY A 133 -29.36 -1.69 3.07
C GLY A 133 -29.93 -3.02 2.55
N CYS A 134 -29.58 -4.15 3.16
CA CYS A 134 -29.84 -5.50 2.65
C CYS A 134 -30.95 -6.26 3.38
N LYS A 135 -31.65 -5.60 4.31
CA LYS A 135 -32.77 -6.20 5.02
C LYS A 135 -33.99 -6.31 4.11
N GLN A 136 -34.56 -7.50 4.03
CA GLN A 136 -35.83 -7.76 3.36
C GLN A 136 -36.95 -7.64 4.37
N PHE A 137 -37.77 -6.59 4.27
CA PHE A 137 -38.93 -6.38 5.14
C PHE A 137 -40.17 -7.16 4.67
N VAL A 138 -40.26 -7.40 3.36
CA VAL A 138 -41.29 -8.22 2.72
C VAL A 138 -40.69 -9.55 2.24
N ALA A 139 -41.55 -10.49 1.85
CA ALA A 139 -41.10 -11.78 1.31
C ALA A 139 -40.29 -11.58 0.02
N THR A 140 -39.05 -12.06 0.00
CA THR A 140 -38.18 -12.11 -1.19
C THR A 140 -38.16 -13.51 -1.80
N THR A 141 -38.05 -13.57 -3.13
CA THR A 141 -37.70 -14.79 -3.89
C THR A 141 -36.24 -14.76 -4.36
N TYR A 142 -35.54 -13.66 -4.13
CA TYR A 142 -34.13 -13.50 -4.42
C TYR A 142 -33.30 -13.82 -3.17
N PHE A 143 -32.30 -14.70 -3.33
CA PHE A 143 -31.41 -15.17 -2.25
C PHE A 143 -29.92 -15.01 -2.60
N GLY A 144 -29.63 -14.23 -3.65
CA GLY A 144 -28.27 -13.89 -4.05
C GLY A 144 -27.67 -12.76 -3.22
N SER A 145 -26.54 -12.21 -3.70
CA SER A 145 -25.89 -11.08 -3.04
C SER A 145 -26.74 -9.81 -3.08
N CYS A 146 -26.73 -9.10 -1.97
CA CYS A 146 -27.47 -7.86 -1.84
C CYS A 146 -27.09 -6.83 -2.93
N LEU A 147 -28.09 -6.33 -3.64
CA LEU A 147 -27.93 -5.31 -4.69
C LEU A 147 -27.93 -3.88 -4.15
N THR A 148 -28.43 -3.70 -2.93
CA THR A 148 -28.59 -2.41 -2.24
C THR A 148 -27.64 -2.28 -1.05
N ALA A 149 -26.50 -2.97 -1.10
CA ALA A 149 -25.49 -2.87 -0.07
C ALA A 149 -24.94 -1.44 -0.01
N THR A 150 -24.65 -0.97 1.20
CA THR A 150 -24.20 0.41 1.45
C THR A 150 -22.72 0.40 1.80
N GLY A 151 -21.95 1.41 1.39
CA GLY A 151 -20.55 1.56 1.76
C GLY A 151 -19.79 2.39 0.72
N THR A 152 -18.47 2.42 0.84
CA THR A 152 -17.61 3.18 -0.07
C THR A 152 -16.88 2.25 -1.01
N ASN A 153 -17.03 2.48 -2.31
CA ASN A 153 -16.17 1.88 -3.32
C ASN A 153 -15.05 2.86 -3.69
N PHE A 154 -13.81 2.56 -3.34
CA PHE A 154 -12.63 3.36 -3.65
C PHE A 154 -12.35 3.45 -5.16
N ALA A 155 -12.83 2.49 -5.96
CA ALA A 155 -12.76 2.61 -7.42
C ALA A 155 -13.56 3.80 -7.96
N ASN A 156 -14.61 4.23 -7.24
CA ASN A 156 -15.45 5.37 -7.60
C ASN A 156 -14.97 6.70 -6.99
N GLN A 157 -13.95 6.67 -6.14
CA GLN A 157 -13.37 7.89 -5.57
C GLN A 157 -12.35 8.47 -6.55
N ASN A 158 -12.33 9.79 -6.69
CA ASN A 158 -11.38 10.50 -7.54
C ASN A 158 -10.71 11.64 -6.75
N PRO A 159 -9.38 11.64 -6.60
CA PRO A 159 -8.43 10.63 -7.08
C PRO A 159 -8.40 9.36 -6.20
N ASN A 160 -8.31 8.18 -6.82
CA ASN A 160 -7.97 6.92 -6.14
C ASN A 160 -6.52 6.46 -6.38
N SER A 161 -5.76 7.29 -7.10
CA SER A 161 -4.33 7.12 -7.31
C SER A 161 -3.64 8.47 -7.43
N PHE A 162 -2.37 8.48 -7.09
CA PHE A 162 -1.55 9.69 -7.10
C PHE A 162 -0.12 9.34 -7.52
N VAL A 163 0.54 10.29 -8.18
CA VAL A 163 1.97 10.21 -8.51
C VAL A 163 2.67 11.40 -7.90
N GLU A 164 3.62 11.14 -7.00
CA GLU A 164 4.54 12.14 -6.48
C GLU A 164 5.88 12.04 -7.20
N THR A 165 6.36 13.15 -7.76
CA THR A 165 7.71 13.23 -8.32
C THR A 165 8.51 14.29 -7.58
N GLY A 166 9.81 14.05 -7.42
CA GLY A 166 10.64 14.99 -6.68
C GLY A 166 12.14 14.76 -6.81
N LYS A 167 12.89 15.75 -6.32
CA LYS A 167 14.36 15.73 -6.23
C LYS A 167 14.76 15.97 -4.79
N ARG A 168 15.71 15.17 -4.29
CA ARG A 168 16.36 15.38 -2.99
C ARG A 168 17.86 15.49 -3.20
N GLY A 169 18.45 16.59 -2.74
CA GLY A 169 19.89 16.79 -2.67
C GLY A 169 20.43 16.41 -1.31
N ARG A 170 21.70 16.01 -1.25
CA ARG A 170 22.48 15.89 -0.01
C ARG A 170 23.87 16.47 -0.21
N ALA A 171 24.39 17.12 0.82
CA ALA A 171 25.78 17.52 0.94
C ALA A 171 26.28 17.14 2.34
N ASN A 172 27.53 16.70 2.44
CA ASN A 172 28.18 16.34 3.69
C ASN A 172 29.67 16.67 3.60
N LEU A 173 30.24 17.23 4.66
CA LEU A 173 31.67 17.39 4.86
C LEU A 173 32.15 16.50 6.01
N THR A 174 33.15 15.65 5.74
CA THR A 174 33.73 14.75 6.75
C THR A 174 35.20 15.07 6.96
N TRP A 175 35.60 15.27 8.22
CA TRP A 175 36.98 15.58 8.62
C TRP A 175 37.50 14.58 9.67
N HIS A 176 38.65 13.95 9.37
CA HIS A 176 39.41 13.10 10.28
C HIS A 176 40.57 13.90 10.87
N VAL A 177 40.41 14.36 12.11
CA VAL A 177 41.35 15.27 12.79
C VAL A 177 42.59 14.51 13.29
N ILE A 178 42.37 13.34 13.89
CA ILE A 178 43.36 12.38 14.41
C ILE A 178 42.81 10.96 14.25
N PRO A 179 43.66 9.91 14.24
CA PRO A 179 43.19 8.53 14.19
C PRO A 179 42.16 8.28 15.31
N GLY A 180 40.91 7.98 14.93
CA GLY A 180 39.82 7.71 15.87
C GLY A 180 38.84 8.85 16.16
N VAL A 181 39.05 10.07 15.64
CA VAL A 181 38.09 11.19 15.78
C VAL A 181 37.60 11.66 14.41
N MET A 182 36.28 11.57 14.19
CA MET A 182 35.59 12.01 12.98
C MET A 182 34.58 13.10 13.31
N LEU A 183 34.64 14.23 12.59
CA LEU A 183 33.62 15.27 12.58
C LEU A 183 32.83 15.19 11.27
N TYR A 184 31.51 15.34 11.34
CA TYR A 184 30.60 15.35 10.20
C TYR A 184 29.64 16.56 10.30
N TYR A 185 29.31 17.18 9.17
CA TYR A 185 28.40 18.33 9.07
C TYR A 185 27.63 18.30 7.75
#